data_AF-Q6NDL2-F1
#
_entry.id   AF-Q6NDL2-F1
#
_cell.length_a   1.000
_cell.length_b   1.000
_cell.length_c   1.000
_cell.angle_alpha   90.00
_cell.angle_beta   90.00
_cell.angle_gamma   90.00
#
_symmetry.space_group_name_H-M   'P 1'
#
loop_
_entity.id
_entity.type
_entity.pdbx_description
1 polymer ?
#
loop_
_entity_poly.entity_id
_entity_poly.type
_entity_poly.pdbx_seq_one_letter_code
_entity_poly.pdbx_strand_id
1 'polypeptide(L)'
;MPRPRKQQAIDPNGENRKLRQVLAAARKLFADHGFDVTSMDAIAREAGVSKATLYVHFASKDALLLALVDDECRNFGPQMLWQPDGQPIELEPALRAIARGYTSFFLDDRGLKLHRLVMSNAARFPQMAAVFMAAGPRRCEEEVANFLRAAVAQQLLTIPDIGLAAVQFLSLVQGRLQLQWELQLGRPSEADVQALIDGGIRVFLTAYRNPEVSS
;
A
#
# COMPACT_ATOMS: atom_id res chain seq x y z
N MET A 1 -35.39 -34.44 24.56
CA MET A 1 -35.13 -33.00 24.35
C MET A 1 -33.69 -32.79 23.92
N PRO A 2 -33.39 -32.10 22.81
CA PRO A 2 -32.03 -31.81 22.37
C PRO A 2 -31.40 -30.72 23.27
N ARG A 3 -30.14 -30.89 23.67
CA ARG A 3 -29.38 -29.91 24.46
C ARG A 3 -29.10 -28.65 23.61
N PRO A 4 -29.18 -27.43 24.20
CA PRO A 4 -28.84 -26.22 23.47
C PRO A 4 -27.34 -26.19 23.16
N ARG A 5 -26.98 -25.89 21.90
CA ARG A 5 -25.61 -25.62 21.48
C ARG A 5 -25.12 -24.39 22.25
N LYS A 6 -24.05 -24.54 23.03
CA LYS A 6 -23.34 -23.41 23.64
C LYS A 6 -22.81 -22.52 22.50
N GLN A 7 -23.43 -21.35 22.32
CA GLN A 7 -22.86 -20.25 21.56
C GLN A 7 -21.59 -19.85 22.31
N GLN A 8 -20.41 -20.23 21.80
CA GLN A 8 -19.15 -19.76 22.35
C GLN A 8 -19.09 -18.25 22.11
N ALA A 9 -19.12 -17.46 23.19
CA ALA A 9 -18.80 -16.04 23.13
C ALA A 9 -17.43 -15.89 22.49
N ILE A 10 -17.38 -15.16 21.38
CA ILE A 10 -16.16 -15.06 20.61
C ILE A 10 -15.27 -14.04 21.30
N ASP A 11 -14.09 -14.48 21.75
CA ASP A 11 -13.06 -13.58 22.26
C ASP A 11 -12.58 -12.69 21.09
N PRO A 12 -12.83 -11.37 21.11
CA PRO A 12 -12.45 -10.47 20.02
C PRO A 12 -10.93 -10.47 19.78
N ASN A 13 -10.12 -10.83 20.78
CA ASN A 13 -8.67 -10.95 20.65
C ASN A 13 -8.26 -12.29 20.00
N GLY A 14 -9.03 -13.34 20.25
CA GLY A 14 -8.89 -14.65 19.61
C GLY A 14 -9.35 -14.66 18.14
N GLU A 15 -10.41 -13.91 17.84
CA GLU A 15 -10.93 -13.72 16.47
C GLU A 15 -9.93 -13.02 15.56
N ASN A 16 -9.37 -11.89 16.03
CA ASN A 16 -8.32 -11.16 15.32
C ASN A 16 -7.05 -12.02 15.11
N ARG A 17 -6.73 -12.92 16.04
CA ARG A 17 -5.61 -13.85 15.87
C ARG A 17 -5.86 -14.85 14.75
N LYS A 18 -7.06 -15.47 14.72
CA LYS A 18 -7.44 -16.43 13.68
C LYS A 18 -7.50 -15.78 12.30
N LEU A 19 -8.01 -14.55 12.23
CA LEU A 19 -8.01 -13.76 10.99
C LEU A 19 -6.60 -13.58 10.45
N ARG A 20 -5.65 -13.15 11.29
CA ARG A 20 -4.23 -13.02 10.90
C ARG A 20 -3.60 -14.34 10.46
N GLN A 21 -3.92 -15.45 11.11
CA GLN A 21 -3.44 -16.79 10.72
C GLN A 21 -3.93 -17.17 9.33
N VAL A 22 -5.22 -16.95 9.05
CA VAL A 22 -5.81 -17.20 7.73
C VAL A 22 -5.17 -16.35 6.65
N LEU A 23 -5.01 -15.05 6.88
CA LEU A 23 -4.37 -14.14 5.91
C LEU A 23 -2.91 -14.52 5.65
N ALA A 24 -2.15 -14.89 6.70
CA ALA A 24 -0.78 -15.35 6.56
C ALA A 24 -0.67 -16.67 5.76
N ALA A 25 -1.56 -17.62 6.00
CA ALA A 25 -1.64 -18.87 5.23
C ALA A 25 -2.01 -18.62 3.76
N ALA A 26 -3.00 -17.76 3.52
CA ALA A 26 -3.42 -17.37 2.17
C ALA A 26 -2.29 -16.69 1.40
N ARG A 27 -1.58 -15.73 2.02
CA ARG A 27 -0.39 -15.07 1.47
C ARG A 27 0.63 -16.09 0.98
N LYS A 28 1.01 -17.03 1.85
CA LYS A 28 2.02 -18.05 1.54
C LYS A 28 1.58 -18.91 0.36
N LEU A 29 0.39 -19.50 0.44
CA LEU A 29 -0.09 -20.43 -0.59
C LEU A 29 -0.33 -19.74 -1.94
N PHE A 30 -0.88 -18.53 -1.95
CA PHE A 30 -1.04 -17.77 -3.19
C PHE A 30 0.31 -17.37 -3.82
N ALA A 31 1.31 -17.03 -3.01
CA ALA A 31 2.65 -16.73 -3.51
C ALA A 31 3.39 -17.98 -4.05
N ASP A 32 3.26 -19.12 -3.37
CA ASP A 32 4.01 -20.34 -3.70
C ASP A 32 3.36 -21.17 -4.82
N HIS A 33 2.03 -21.16 -4.91
CA HIS A 33 1.26 -22.05 -5.81
C HIS A 33 0.35 -21.31 -6.78
N GLY A 34 0.20 -19.99 -6.61
CA GLY A 34 -0.75 -19.18 -7.37
C GLY A 34 -2.18 -19.29 -6.84
N PHE A 35 -3.00 -18.31 -7.25
CA PHE A 35 -4.39 -18.20 -6.81
C PHE A 35 -5.25 -19.39 -7.26
N ASP A 36 -5.12 -19.84 -8.50
CA ASP A 36 -5.98 -20.87 -9.08
C ASP A 36 -5.84 -22.25 -8.42
N VAL A 37 -4.59 -22.66 -8.20
CA VAL A 37 -4.26 -23.98 -7.64
C VAL A 37 -4.59 -24.06 -6.14
N THR A 38 -4.59 -22.91 -5.46
CA THR A 38 -4.87 -22.84 -4.03
C THR A 38 -6.36 -23.00 -3.73
N SER A 39 -6.70 -23.91 -2.81
CA SER A 39 -8.08 -24.14 -2.34
C SER A 39 -8.30 -23.57 -0.94
N MET A 40 -9.56 -23.25 -0.62
CA MET A 40 -9.96 -22.82 0.74
C MET A 40 -9.62 -23.89 1.80
N ASP A 41 -9.68 -25.17 1.43
CA ASP A 41 -9.37 -26.28 2.34
C ASP A 41 -7.87 -26.36 2.64
N ALA A 42 -7.02 -26.12 1.64
CA ALA A 42 -5.58 -26.01 1.84
C ALA A 42 -5.23 -24.84 2.77
N ILE A 43 -5.89 -23.69 2.60
CA ILE A 43 -5.70 -22.51 3.45
C ILE A 43 -6.14 -22.78 4.89
N ALA A 44 -7.32 -23.36 5.09
CA ALA A 44 -7.80 -23.69 6.44
C ALA A 44 -6.83 -24.61 7.18
N ARG A 45 -6.30 -25.63 6.48
CA ARG A 45 -5.31 -26.56 7.02
C ARG A 45 -3.99 -25.86 7.37
N GLU A 46 -3.46 -25.03 6.47
CA GLU A 46 -2.22 -24.27 6.71
C GLU A 46 -2.37 -23.28 7.87
N ALA A 47 -3.52 -22.62 7.99
CA ALA A 47 -3.82 -21.68 9.06
C ALA A 47 -4.10 -22.36 10.42
N GLY A 48 -4.28 -23.68 10.45
CA GLY A 48 -4.67 -24.41 11.66
C GLY A 48 -6.08 -24.08 12.14
N VAL A 49 -6.98 -23.69 11.24
CA VAL A 49 -8.38 -23.36 11.55
C VAL A 49 -9.36 -24.35 10.89
N SER A 50 -10.57 -24.45 11.42
CA SER A 50 -11.61 -25.26 10.78
C SER A 50 -12.12 -24.59 9.50
N LYS A 51 -12.58 -25.40 8.53
CA LYS A 51 -13.24 -24.89 7.32
C LYS A 51 -14.43 -23.97 7.68
N ALA A 52 -15.24 -24.35 8.66
CA ALA A 52 -16.35 -23.52 9.13
C ALA A 52 -15.87 -22.15 9.64
N THR A 53 -14.76 -22.10 10.39
CA THR A 53 -14.17 -20.84 10.85
C THR A 53 -13.70 -19.97 9.68
N LEU A 54 -13.07 -20.56 8.67
CA LEU A 54 -12.64 -19.82 7.48
C LEU A 54 -13.82 -19.17 6.76
N TYR A 55 -14.91 -19.92 6.54
CA TYR A 55 -16.11 -19.41 5.85
C TYR A 55 -16.94 -18.40 6.66
N VAL A 56 -16.79 -18.36 7.99
CA VAL A 56 -17.36 -17.28 8.81
C VAL A 56 -16.72 -15.93 8.48
N HIS A 57 -15.41 -15.91 8.18
CA HIS A 57 -14.67 -14.70 7.86
C HIS A 57 -14.70 -14.37 6.37
N PHE A 58 -14.65 -15.39 5.51
CA PHE A 58 -14.52 -15.20 4.06
C PHE A 58 -15.49 -16.10 3.31
N ALA A 59 -16.51 -15.48 2.72
CA ALA A 59 -17.54 -16.18 1.96
C ALA A 59 -17.01 -16.92 0.73
N SER A 60 -15.85 -16.49 0.19
CA SER A 60 -15.23 -17.10 -0.99
C SER A 60 -13.70 -16.91 -0.98
N LYS A 61 -13.02 -17.66 -1.86
CA LYS A 61 -11.57 -17.50 -2.10
C LYS A 61 -11.25 -16.09 -2.62
N ASP A 62 -12.13 -15.54 -3.45
CA ASP A 62 -12.03 -14.18 -3.99
C ASP A 62 -12.15 -13.14 -2.86
N ALA A 63 -13.12 -13.29 -1.95
CA ALA A 63 -13.28 -12.40 -0.80
C ALA A 63 -12.03 -12.43 0.11
N LEU A 64 -11.44 -13.61 0.29
CA LEU A 64 -10.18 -13.77 1.02
C LEU A 64 -9.00 -13.09 0.30
N LEU A 65 -8.90 -13.20 -1.02
CA LEU A 65 -7.86 -12.51 -1.79
C LEU A 65 -8.00 -10.98 -1.69
N LEU A 66 -9.22 -10.45 -1.81
CA LEU A 66 -9.46 -9.00 -1.68
C LEU A 66 -9.08 -8.50 -0.28
N ALA A 67 -9.46 -9.24 0.77
CA ALA A 67 -9.09 -8.91 2.13
C ALA A 67 -7.59 -9.01 2.37
N LEU A 68 -6.92 -9.99 1.76
CA LEU A 68 -5.46 -10.08 1.79
C LEU A 68 -4.83 -8.86 1.14
N VAL A 69 -5.25 -8.45 -0.06
CA VAL A 69 -4.69 -7.26 -0.73
C VAL A 69 -4.91 -5.99 0.10
N ASP A 70 -6.08 -5.80 0.70
CA ASP A 70 -6.36 -4.67 1.59
C ASP A 70 -5.46 -4.70 2.84
N ASP A 71 -5.33 -5.86 3.51
CA ASP A 71 -4.46 -6.07 4.68
C ASP A 71 -3.00 -5.77 4.32
N GLU A 72 -2.53 -6.21 3.15
CA GLU A 72 -1.18 -5.96 2.69
C GLU A 72 -0.88 -4.48 2.51
N CYS A 73 -1.78 -3.78 1.79
CA CYS A 73 -1.66 -2.37 1.52
C CYS A 73 -1.71 -1.52 2.80
N ARG A 74 -2.47 -1.93 3.82
CA ARG A 74 -2.61 -1.19 5.09
C ARG A 74 -1.52 -1.49 6.09
N ASN A 75 -1.13 -2.75 6.25
CA ASN A 75 -0.21 -3.17 7.31
C ASN A 75 1.25 -3.19 6.87
N PHE A 76 1.52 -3.37 5.58
CA PHE A 76 2.88 -3.39 5.05
C PHE A 76 3.16 -2.20 4.13
N GLY A 77 2.12 -1.47 3.70
CA GLY A 77 2.22 -0.15 3.08
C GLY A 77 2.98 0.88 3.91
N PRO A 78 3.34 2.04 3.32
CA PRO A 78 3.81 3.17 4.10
C PRO A 78 2.71 3.52 5.10
N GLN A 79 2.97 3.38 6.40
CA GLN A 79 1.94 3.60 7.42
C GLN A 79 1.39 5.02 7.35
N MET A 80 2.28 5.97 7.12
CA MET A 80 1.98 7.38 6.97
C MET A 80 3.18 8.09 6.33
N LEU A 81 2.94 8.87 5.28
CA LEU A 81 3.97 9.61 4.56
C LEU A 81 4.23 10.98 5.20
N TRP A 82 3.18 11.60 5.75
CA TRP A 82 3.28 12.90 6.40
C TRP A 82 2.19 13.08 7.45
N GLN A 83 2.53 13.79 8.53
CA GLN A 83 1.57 14.29 9.52
C GLN A 83 1.92 15.74 9.89
N PRO A 84 0.92 16.57 10.17
CA PRO A 84 1.14 17.87 10.77
C PRO A 84 1.62 17.71 12.22
N ASP A 85 2.74 18.35 12.54
CA ASP A 85 3.32 18.42 13.90
C ASP A 85 3.18 19.81 14.54
N GLY A 86 2.52 20.74 13.83
CA GLY A 86 2.33 22.13 14.25
C GLY A 86 3.56 23.02 14.04
N GLN A 87 4.64 22.50 13.45
CA GLN A 87 5.83 23.29 13.12
C GLN A 87 5.74 23.88 11.69
N PRO A 88 6.49 24.95 11.40
CA PRO A 88 6.67 25.44 10.03
C PRO A 88 7.23 24.36 9.12
N ILE A 89 6.73 24.30 7.88
CA ILE A 89 7.15 23.27 6.92
C ILE A 89 8.48 23.67 6.27
N GLU A 90 9.50 22.82 6.42
CA GLU A 90 10.68 22.85 5.56
C GLU A 90 10.45 21.98 4.31
N LEU A 91 10.16 22.61 3.17
CA LEU A 91 9.69 21.92 1.95
C LEU A 91 10.58 20.78 1.50
N GLU A 92 11.88 21.04 1.30
CA GLU A 92 12.81 20.06 0.74
C GLU A 92 13.04 18.86 1.68
N PRO A 93 13.33 19.06 2.98
CA PRO A 93 13.39 17.96 3.95
C PRO A 93 12.09 17.14 4.01
N ALA A 94 10.93 17.80 4.04
CA ALA A 94 9.64 17.12 4.13
C ALA A 94 9.33 16.29 2.88
N LEU A 95 9.51 16.87 1.67
CA LEU A 95 9.33 16.14 0.40
C LEU A 95 10.30 14.96 0.30
N ARG A 96 11.54 15.11 0.76
CA ARG A 96 12.53 14.03 0.78
C ARG A 96 12.12 12.91 1.73
N ALA A 97 11.59 13.24 2.91
CA ALA A 97 11.09 12.25 3.87
C ALA A 97 9.89 11.48 3.30
N ILE A 98 8.91 12.18 2.71
CA ILE A 98 7.76 11.59 2.02
C ILE A 98 8.23 10.64 0.92
N ALA A 99 9.13 11.12 0.05
CA ALA A 99 9.64 10.32 -1.08
C ALA A 99 10.35 9.06 -0.61
N ARG A 100 11.18 9.14 0.44
CA ARG A 100 11.85 7.96 1.03
C ARG A 100 10.86 6.97 1.65
N GLY A 101 9.87 7.46 2.40
CA GLY A 101 8.82 6.63 2.96
C GLY A 101 8.06 5.88 1.86
N TYR A 102 7.72 6.58 0.78
CA TYR A 102 7.04 6.02 -0.37
C TYR A 102 7.89 4.99 -1.14
N THR A 103 9.13 5.33 -1.49
CA THR A 103 10.02 4.44 -2.27
C THR A 103 10.44 3.19 -1.50
N SER A 104 10.60 3.30 -0.18
CA SER A 104 10.95 2.14 0.67
C SER A 104 9.93 1.01 0.60
N PHE A 105 8.65 1.32 0.34
CA PHE A 105 7.58 0.33 0.32
C PHE A 105 7.56 -0.53 -0.95
N PHE A 106 7.57 0.10 -2.13
CA PHE A 106 7.52 -0.66 -3.38
C PHE A 106 8.91 -1.17 -3.83
N LEU A 107 9.99 -0.71 -3.19
CA LEU A 107 11.35 -1.26 -3.32
C LEU A 107 11.69 -2.28 -2.22
N ASP A 108 10.67 -2.93 -1.66
CA ASP A 108 10.75 -4.12 -0.81
C ASP A 108 10.24 -5.38 -1.54
N ASP A 109 10.79 -6.55 -1.19
CA ASP A 109 10.42 -7.84 -1.80
C ASP A 109 8.93 -8.16 -1.63
N ARG A 110 8.31 -7.73 -0.52
CA ARG A 110 6.88 -7.95 -0.27
C ARG A 110 6.03 -7.06 -1.17
N GLY A 111 6.37 -5.78 -1.27
CA GLY A 111 5.71 -4.83 -2.16
C GLY A 111 5.74 -5.30 -3.61
N LEU A 112 6.89 -5.82 -4.06
CA LEU A 112 7.06 -6.39 -5.40
C LEU A 112 6.17 -7.62 -5.64
N LYS A 113 6.10 -8.54 -4.67
CA LYS A 113 5.24 -9.74 -4.76
C LYS A 113 3.76 -9.39 -4.79
N LEU A 114 3.33 -8.44 -3.96
CA LEU A 114 1.95 -7.93 -3.95
C LEU A 114 1.60 -7.30 -5.29
N HIS A 115 2.44 -6.41 -5.81
CA HIS A 115 2.17 -5.76 -7.09
C HIS A 115 2.06 -6.78 -8.23
N ARG A 116 2.96 -7.77 -8.30
CA ARG A 116 2.88 -8.88 -9.27
C ARG A 116 1.59 -9.68 -9.13
N LEU A 117 1.17 -9.99 -7.91
CA LEU A 117 -0.09 -10.69 -7.66
C LEU A 117 -1.28 -9.90 -8.22
N VAL A 118 -1.33 -8.58 -7.96
CA VAL A 118 -2.39 -7.71 -8.47
C VAL A 118 -2.34 -7.61 -10.00
N MET A 119 -1.17 -7.31 -10.58
CA MET A 119 -1.05 -7.14 -12.04
C MET A 119 -1.38 -8.41 -12.83
N SER A 120 -0.95 -9.58 -12.35
CA SER A 120 -1.22 -10.87 -13.01
C SER A 120 -2.70 -11.29 -12.94
N ASN A 121 -3.47 -10.77 -11.99
CA ASN A 121 -4.85 -11.18 -11.75
C ASN A 121 -5.88 -10.06 -12.07
N ALA A 122 -5.46 -8.81 -12.30
CA ALA A 122 -6.36 -7.66 -12.45
C ALA A 122 -7.37 -7.81 -13.61
N ALA A 123 -6.95 -8.36 -14.75
CA ALA A 123 -7.83 -8.60 -15.90
C ALA A 123 -8.96 -9.60 -15.58
N ARG A 124 -8.72 -10.54 -14.67
CA ARG A 124 -9.70 -11.57 -14.28
C ARG A 124 -10.53 -11.16 -13.07
N PHE A 125 -9.99 -10.31 -12.20
CA PHE A 125 -10.63 -9.86 -10.96
C PHE A 125 -10.61 -8.32 -10.86
N PRO A 126 -11.52 -7.61 -11.56
CA PRO A 126 -11.53 -6.14 -11.57
C PRO A 126 -11.64 -5.50 -10.18
N GLN A 127 -12.34 -6.16 -9.24
CA GLN A 127 -12.46 -5.68 -7.86
C GLN A 127 -11.11 -5.58 -7.15
N MET A 128 -10.15 -6.45 -7.48
CA MET A 128 -8.82 -6.44 -6.86
C MET A 128 -8.03 -5.19 -7.24
N ALA A 129 -8.15 -4.72 -8.49
CA ALA A 129 -7.55 -3.45 -8.90
C ALA A 129 -8.18 -2.27 -8.14
N ALA A 130 -9.50 -2.29 -7.93
CA ALA A 130 -10.20 -1.25 -7.18
C ALA A 130 -9.77 -1.20 -5.70
N VAL A 131 -9.65 -2.36 -5.05
CA VAL A 131 -9.15 -2.49 -3.67
C VAL A 131 -7.70 -2.03 -3.56
N PHE A 132 -6.83 -2.52 -4.45
CA PHE A 132 -5.42 -2.09 -4.50
C PHE A 132 -5.30 -0.58 -4.64
N MET A 133 -5.99 0.02 -5.62
CA MET A 133 -5.99 1.47 -5.83
C MET A 133 -6.49 2.24 -4.60
N ALA A 134 -7.50 1.73 -3.89
CA ALA A 134 -8.05 2.39 -2.71
C ALA A 134 -7.12 2.32 -1.49
N ALA A 135 -6.57 1.14 -1.21
CA ALA A 135 -5.79 0.88 0.00
C ALA A 135 -4.33 1.33 -0.11
N GLY A 136 -3.77 1.38 -1.32
CA GLY A 136 -2.41 1.80 -1.61
C GLY A 136 -2.35 3.18 -2.30
N PRO A 137 -2.31 3.25 -3.64
CA PRO A 137 -2.04 4.48 -4.40
C PRO A 137 -2.87 5.70 -3.98
N ARG A 138 -4.20 5.62 -3.95
CA ARG A 138 -5.05 6.78 -3.61
C ARG A 138 -4.87 7.26 -2.18
N ARG A 139 -4.54 6.36 -1.25
CA ARG A 139 -4.23 6.74 0.13
C ARG A 139 -2.91 7.54 0.19
N CYS A 140 -1.87 7.05 -0.48
CA CYS A 140 -0.59 7.77 -0.57
C CYS A 140 -0.76 9.14 -1.25
N GLU A 141 -1.52 9.20 -2.34
CA GLU A 141 -1.86 10.44 -3.04
C GLU A 141 -2.58 11.43 -2.11
N GLU A 142 -3.55 10.97 -1.32
CA GLU A 142 -4.28 11.82 -0.37
C GLU A 142 -3.39 12.32 0.78
N GLU A 143 -2.46 11.50 1.28
CA GLU A 143 -1.47 11.92 2.29
C GLU A 143 -0.52 12.99 1.76
N VAL A 144 -0.06 12.85 0.51
CA VAL A 144 0.73 13.89 -0.16
C VAL A 144 -0.12 15.14 -0.41
N ALA A 145 -1.38 14.98 -0.84
CA ALA A 145 -2.28 16.11 -1.03
C ALA A 145 -2.50 16.90 0.28
N ASN A 146 -2.60 16.21 1.42
CA ASN A 146 -2.67 16.85 2.74
C ASN A 146 -1.42 17.68 3.04
N PHE A 147 -0.22 17.15 2.79
CA PHE A 147 1.02 17.90 2.92
C PHE A 147 1.03 19.14 2.02
N LEU A 148 0.66 18.99 0.74
CA LEU A 148 0.63 20.07 -0.23
C LEU A 148 -0.36 21.17 0.16
N ARG A 149 -1.55 20.81 0.67
CA ARG A 149 -2.52 21.79 1.22
C ARG A 149 -1.91 22.60 2.36
N ALA A 150 -1.19 21.95 3.28
CA ALA A 150 -0.54 22.63 4.39
C ALA A 150 0.57 23.57 3.91
N ALA A 151 1.37 23.15 2.93
CA ALA A 151 2.41 23.98 2.33
C ALA A 151 1.83 25.20 1.57
N VAL A 152 0.72 25.04 0.85
CA VAL A 152 -0.01 26.16 0.21
C VAL A 152 -0.58 27.12 1.26
N ALA A 153 -1.13 26.61 2.37
CA ALA A 153 -1.64 27.44 3.46
C ALA A 153 -0.54 28.29 4.13
N GLN A 154 0.70 27.80 4.14
CA GLN A 154 1.89 28.55 4.57
C GLN A 154 2.53 29.38 3.45
N GLN A 155 1.87 29.49 2.29
CA GLN A 155 2.32 30.23 1.10
C GLN A 155 3.65 29.72 0.52
N LEU A 156 4.10 28.52 0.88
CA LEU A 156 5.37 27.94 0.40
C LEU A 156 5.25 27.41 -1.04
N LEU A 157 4.06 26.98 -1.43
CA LEU A 157 3.74 26.44 -2.76
C LEU A 157 2.54 27.19 -3.36
N THR A 158 2.50 27.29 -4.69
CA THR A 158 1.34 27.73 -5.47
C THR A 158 0.92 26.60 -6.40
N ILE A 159 -0.20 25.94 -6.08
CA ILE A 159 -0.65 24.71 -6.78
C ILE A 159 -2.11 24.88 -7.21
N PRO A 160 -2.40 24.89 -8.53
CA PRO A 160 -3.77 24.99 -9.04
C PRO A 160 -4.63 23.75 -8.76
N ASP A 161 -4.05 22.56 -8.91
CA ASP A 161 -4.70 21.28 -8.67
C ASP A 161 -3.82 20.41 -7.76
N ILE A 162 -4.20 20.34 -6.49
CA ILE A 162 -3.44 19.62 -5.47
C ILE A 162 -3.49 18.11 -5.69
N GLY A 163 -4.62 17.58 -6.16
CA GLY A 163 -4.76 16.14 -6.41
C GLY A 163 -3.84 15.70 -7.54
N LEU A 164 -3.83 16.45 -8.64
CA LEU A 164 -2.91 16.19 -9.75
C LEU A 164 -1.45 16.39 -9.34
N ALA A 165 -1.12 17.43 -8.57
CA ALA A 165 0.25 17.65 -8.10
C ALA A 165 0.75 16.50 -7.21
N ALA A 166 -0.11 15.92 -6.36
CA ALA A 166 0.24 14.75 -5.57
C ALA A 166 0.59 13.53 -6.45
N VAL A 167 -0.25 13.22 -7.45
CA VAL A 167 0.01 12.15 -8.43
C VAL A 167 1.32 12.40 -9.18
N GLN A 168 1.55 13.63 -9.63
CA GLN A 168 2.78 14.01 -10.32
C GLN A 168 4.01 13.85 -9.45
N PHE A 169 3.96 14.29 -8.18
CA PHE A 169 5.07 14.15 -7.26
C PHE A 169 5.45 12.67 -7.05
N LEU A 170 4.47 11.82 -6.73
CA LEU A 170 4.71 10.39 -6.53
C LEU A 170 5.25 9.72 -7.79
N SER A 171 4.73 10.09 -8.96
CA SER A 171 5.21 9.59 -10.26
C SER A 171 6.67 9.98 -10.51
N LEU A 172 7.07 11.21 -10.19
CA LEU A 172 8.43 11.71 -10.36
C LEU A 172 9.45 10.96 -9.49
N VAL A 173 9.07 10.59 -8.26
CA VAL A 173 9.98 9.91 -7.32
C VAL A 173 9.93 8.38 -7.42
N GLN A 174 8.97 7.81 -8.13
CA GLN A 174 8.90 6.38 -8.46
C GLN A 174 9.59 6.06 -9.80
N GLY A 175 9.36 6.91 -10.81
CA GLY A 175 9.91 6.74 -12.15
C GLY A 175 9.69 5.33 -12.69
N ARG A 176 10.78 4.67 -13.10
CA ARG A 176 10.77 3.29 -13.64
C ARG A 176 11.40 2.25 -12.72
N LEU A 177 11.78 2.62 -11.49
CA LEU A 177 12.58 1.77 -10.61
C LEU A 177 11.87 0.44 -10.29
N GLN A 178 10.59 0.52 -9.94
CA GLN A 178 9.78 -0.64 -9.66
C GLN A 178 9.65 -1.54 -10.91
N LEU A 179 9.34 -0.96 -12.07
CA LEU A 179 9.20 -1.70 -13.32
C LEU A 179 10.49 -2.45 -13.69
N GLN A 180 11.65 -1.81 -13.57
CA GLN A 180 12.94 -2.47 -13.84
C GLN A 180 13.16 -3.69 -12.94
N TRP A 181 12.83 -3.55 -11.65
CA TRP A 181 12.98 -4.65 -10.70
C TRP A 181 11.98 -5.79 -10.99
N GLU A 182 10.76 -5.45 -11.37
CA GLU A 182 9.73 -6.41 -11.79
C GLU A 182 10.15 -7.24 -12.99
N LEU A 183 10.83 -6.60 -13.95
CA LEU A 183 11.39 -7.22 -15.15
C LEU A 183 12.71 -7.96 -14.89
N GLN A 184 13.11 -8.14 -13.63
CA GLN A 184 14.32 -8.86 -13.22
C GLN A 184 15.62 -8.24 -13.77
N LEU A 185 15.62 -6.93 -14.04
CA LEU A 185 16.80 -6.18 -14.50
C LEU A 185 17.73 -5.74 -13.36
N GLY A 186 17.57 -6.33 -12.17
CA GLY A 186 18.31 -5.99 -10.96
C GLY A 186 17.52 -5.07 -10.01
N ARG A 187 17.83 -5.17 -8.71
CA ARG A 187 17.30 -4.25 -7.69
C ARG A 187 17.96 -2.88 -7.87
N PRO A 188 17.20 -1.77 -7.87
CA PRO A 188 17.76 -0.42 -7.89
C PRO A 188 18.78 -0.22 -6.77
N SER A 189 19.90 0.43 -7.09
CA SER A 189 20.86 0.80 -6.04
C SER A 189 20.33 1.97 -5.22
N GLU A 190 20.82 2.13 -3.99
CA GLU A 190 20.48 3.29 -3.15
C GLU A 190 20.83 4.61 -3.86
N ALA A 191 21.92 4.64 -4.63
CA ALA A 191 22.31 5.81 -5.41
C ALA A 191 21.29 6.14 -6.51
N ASP A 192 20.74 5.13 -7.20
CA ASP A 192 19.70 5.34 -8.21
C ASP A 192 18.40 5.88 -7.59
N VAL A 193 18.00 5.33 -6.43
CA VAL A 193 16.84 5.79 -5.67
C VAL A 193 17.03 7.25 -5.25
N GLN A 194 18.20 7.57 -4.68
CA GLN A 194 18.50 8.93 -4.24
C GLN A 194 18.51 9.91 -5.42
N ALA A 195 19.15 9.56 -6.54
CA ALA A 195 19.20 10.41 -7.72
C ALA A 195 17.79 10.69 -8.29
N LEU A 196 16.90 9.69 -8.27
CA LEU A 196 15.52 9.87 -8.71
C LEU A 196 14.73 10.79 -7.78
N ILE A 197 14.86 10.59 -6.46
CA ILE A 197 14.21 11.46 -5.46
C ILE A 197 14.69 12.91 -5.62
N ASP A 198 16.00 13.13 -5.71
CA ASP A 198 16.59 14.46 -5.86
C ASP A 198 16.13 15.14 -7.16
N GLY A 199 16.13 14.39 -8.27
CA GLY A 199 15.64 14.87 -9.55
C GLY A 199 14.16 15.24 -9.51
N GLY A 200 13.32 14.36 -8.94
CA GLY A 200 11.88 14.56 -8.83
C GLY A 200 11.51 15.76 -7.98
N ILE A 201 12.14 15.93 -6.81
CA ILE A 201 11.93 17.09 -5.93
C ILE A 201 12.31 18.39 -6.65
N ARG A 202 13.45 18.42 -7.34
CA ARG A 202 13.89 19.61 -8.09
C ARG A 202 12.89 19.99 -9.17
N VAL A 203 12.41 19.02 -9.96
CA VAL A 203 11.39 19.28 -11.00
C VAL A 203 10.09 19.79 -10.37
N PHE A 204 9.63 19.14 -9.31
CA PHE A 204 8.40 19.51 -8.62
C PHE A 204 8.44 20.93 -8.04
N LEU A 205 9.55 21.28 -7.37
CA LEU A 205 9.73 22.61 -6.78
C LEU A 205 9.94 23.69 -7.84
N THR A 206 10.54 23.37 -8.98
CA THR A 206 10.63 24.31 -10.12
C THR A 206 9.23 24.67 -10.63
N ALA A 207 8.29 23.73 -10.61
CA ALA A 207 6.93 23.95 -11.09
C ALA A 207 6.03 24.69 -10.09
N TYR A 208 6.18 24.41 -8.79
CA TYR A 208 5.18 24.78 -7.77
C TYR A 208 5.67 25.65 -6.61
N ARG A 209 6.97 25.90 -6.47
CA ARG A 209 7.47 26.77 -5.39
C ARG A 209 6.90 28.18 -5.57
N ASN A 210 6.41 28.77 -4.50
CA ASN A 210 5.95 30.16 -4.55
C ASN A 210 7.17 31.08 -4.79
N PRO A 211 7.20 31.86 -5.88
CA PRO A 211 8.34 32.73 -6.19
C PRO A 211 8.53 33.85 -5.15
N GLU A 212 7.46 34.28 -4.47
CA GLU A 212 7.51 35.43 -3.53
C GLU A 212 8.17 35.10 -2.19
N VAL A 213 8.32 33.81 -1.85
CA VAL A 213 8.97 33.36 -0.60
C VAL A 213 10.47 33.07 -0.80
N SER A 214 10.96 33.13 -2.04
CA SER A 214 12.38 32.87 -2.37
C SER A 214 13.26 34.14 -2.42
N SER A 215 12.78 35.27 -1.90
CA SER A 215 13.51 36.55 -1.81
C SER A 215 13.90 36.91 -0.38
#